data_AF-A0A2U2D3L5-F1
#
_entry.id   AF-A0A2U2D3L5-F1
#
_cell.length_a   1.000
_cell.length_b   1.000
_cell.length_c   1.000
_cell.angle_alpha   90.00
_cell.angle_beta   90.00
_cell.angle_gamma   90.00
#
_symmetry.space_group_name_H-M   'P 1'
#
loop_
_entity.id
_entity.type
_entity.pdbx_description
1 polymer ?
#
loop_
_entity_poly.entity_id
_entity_poly.type
_entity_poly.pdbx_seq_one_letter_code
_entity_poly.pdbx_strand_id
1 'polypeptide(L)'
;MERNLEKTAKYFGITRPALIKLMREKGLLIGRLPAFPVRDREYLRVKDSSWYHHELGMQYSQSTWVRQAGVRWLAEQLGLGLPSIPADHRDVA
;
A
#
# COMPACT_ATOMS: atom_id res chain seq x y z
N MET A 1 -8.44 -1.57 9.20
CA MET A 1 -7.16 -2.27 8.94
C MET A 1 -6.40 -1.53 7.85
N GLU A 2 -5.10 -1.28 8.04
CA GLU A 2 -4.26 -0.51 7.09
C GLU A 2 -3.13 -1.40 6.58
N ARG A 3 -2.78 -1.28 5.30
CA ARG A 3 -1.78 -2.15 4.65
C ARG A 3 -0.61 -1.31 4.14
N ASN A 4 0.61 -1.77 4.39
CA ASN A 4 1.77 -1.24 3.66
C ASN A 4 1.70 -1.68 2.18
N LEU A 5 2.53 -1.09 1.33
CA LEU A 5 2.57 -1.44 -0.09
C LEU A 5 2.91 -2.91 -0.35
N GLU A 6 3.67 -3.55 0.55
CA GLU A 6 3.98 -4.98 0.40
C GLU A 6 2.74 -5.86 0.58
N LYS A 7 1.99 -5.66 1.67
CA LYS A 7 0.74 -6.38 1.95
C LYS A 7 -0.31 -6.09 0.88
N THR A 8 -0.33 -4.86 0.36
CA THR A 8 -1.25 -4.46 -0.72
C THR A 8 -0.90 -5.16 -2.03
N ALA A 9 0.39 -5.23 -2.39
CA ALA A 9 0.84 -5.95 -3.58
C ALA A 9 0.50 -7.45 -3.49
N LYS A 10 0.78 -8.07 -2.33
CA LYS A 10 0.39 -9.46 -2.05
C LYS A 10 -1.12 -9.67 -2.20
N TYR A 11 -1.94 -8.73 -1.74
CA TYR A 11 -3.40 -8.79 -1.89
C TYR A 11 -3.83 -8.75 -3.37
N PHE A 12 -3.16 -7.96 -4.21
CA PHE A 12 -3.42 -7.94 -5.65
C PHE A 12 -2.74 -9.07 -6.43
N GLY A 13 -2.03 -10.00 -5.77
CA GLY A 13 -1.31 -11.08 -6.45
C GLY A 13 -0.09 -10.63 -7.24
N ILE A 14 0.46 -9.44 -6.96
CA ILE A 14 1.64 -8.90 -7.66
C ILE A 14 2.80 -8.63 -6.69
N THR A 15 3.97 -8.37 -7.24
CA THR A 15 5.14 -8.00 -6.43
C THR A 15 5.07 -6.52 -6.02
N ARG A 16 5.68 -6.20 -4.87
CA ARG A 16 5.82 -4.81 -4.40
C ARG A 16 6.46 -3.86 -5.44
N PRO A 17 7.58 -4.20 -6.11
CA PRO A 17 8.15 -3.33 -7.13
C PRO A 17 7.21 -3.12 -8.33
N ALA A 18 6.45 -4.15 -8.75
CA ALA A 18 5.46 -3.99 -9.80
C ALA A 18 4.34 -3.02 -9.40
N LEU A 19 3.83 -3.14 -8.16
CA LEU A 19 2.83 -2.19 -7.63
C LEU A 19 3.38 -0.75 -7.62
N ILE A 20 4.60 -0.54 -7.12
CA ILE A 20 5.22 0.79 -7.07
C ILE A 20 5.40 1.37 -8.47
N LYS A 21 5.80 0.54 -9.44
CA LYS A 21 5.94 0.96 -10.84
C LYS A 21 4.61 1.47 -11.39
N LEU A 22 3.54 0.67 -11.28
CA LEU A 22 2.20 1.04 -11.74
C LEU A 22 1.70 2.33 -11.08
N MET A 23 1.88 2.45 -9.75
CA MET A 23 1.50 3.66 -9.03
C MET A 23 2.27 4.90 -9.49
N ARG A 24 3.55 4.77 -9.84
CA ARG A 24 4.35 5.87 -10.40
C ARG A 24 3.92 6.22 -11.82
N GLU A 25 3.66 5.23 -12.66
CA GLU A 25 3.15 5.42 -14.03
C GLU A 25 1.81 6.16 -14.03
N LYS A 26 0.97 5.94 -13.01
CA LYS A 26 -0.29 6.67 -12.80
C LYS A 26 -0.15 7.99 -12.03
N GLY A 27 1.08 8.40 -11.69
CA GLY A 27 1.34 9.64 -10.95
C GLY A 27 0.79 9.65 -9.52
N LEU A 28 0.54 8.48 -8.92
CA LEU A 28 0.04 8.35 -7.55
C LEU A 28 1.15 8.50 -6.51
N LEU A 29 2.42 8.29 -6.90
CA LEU A 29 3.58 8.39 -6.02
C LEU A 29 4.62 9.36 -6.56
N ILE A 30 5.20 10.16 -5.66
CA ILE A 30 6.44 10.90 -5.85
C ILE A 30 7.51 10.30 -4.92
N GLY A 31 8.54 9.70 -5.51
CA GLY A 31 9.51 8.90 -4.77
C GLY A 31 8.87 7.70 -4.06
N ARG A 32 8.68 7.79 -2.74
CA ARG A 32 8.04 6.76 -1.88
C ARG A 32 6.73 7.24 -1.22
N LEU A 33 6.33 8.49 -1.48
CA LEU A 33 5.18 9.15 -0.83
C LEU A 33 4.04 9.39 -1.83
N PRO A 34 2.79 9.58 -1.37
CA PRO A 34 1.69 9.95 -2.23
C PRO A 34 1.98 11.28 -2.93
N ALA A 35 1.72 11.36 -4.23
CA ALA A 35 1.92 12.59 -4.98
C ALA A 35 0.94 13.70 -4.55
N PHE A 36 -0.30 13.32 -4.17
CA PHE A 36 -1.35 14.24 -3.75
C PHE A 36 -1.91 13.84 -2.38
N PRO A 37 -1.17 14.08 -1.28
CA PRO A 37 -1.52 13.58 0.05
C PRO A 37 -2.84 14.14 0.61
N VAL A 38 -3.27 15.32 0.15
CA VAL A 38 -4.56 15.92 0.56
C VAL A 38 -5.72 15.34 -0.26
N ARG A 39 -5.56 15.27 -1.59
CA ARG A 39 -6.58 14.77 -2.52
C ARG A 39 -6.86 13.29 -2.26
N ASP A 40 -5.81 12.49 -2.12
CA ASP A 40 -5.89 11.03 -2.03
C ASP A 40 -5.92 10.55 -0.58
N ARG A 41 -6.14 11.45 0.41
CA ARG A 41 -6.03 11.16 1.85
C ARG A 41 -6.93 10.04 2.36
N GLU A 42 -8.05 9.83 1.67
CA GLU A 42 -9.05 8.79 1.99
C GLU A 42 -8.55 7.38 1.61
N TYR A 43 -7.63 7.30 0.66
CA TYR A 43 -7.14 6.05 0.08
C TYR A 43 -5.70 5.76 0.47
N LEU A 44 -4.85 6.78 0.39
CA LEU A 44 -3.43 6.73 0.69
C LEU A 44 -3.14 7.56 1.94
N ARG A 45 -2.17 7.11 2.72
CA ARG A 45 -1.61 7.90 3.83
C ARG A 45 -0.11 7.79 3.86
N VAL A 46 0.53 8.82 4.39
CA VAL A 46 1.90 8.72 4.87
C VAL A 46 1.87 8.08 6.26
N LYS A 47 2.82 7.17 6.50
CA LYS A 47 3.10 6.64 7.83
C LYS A 47 4.55 6.92 8.16
N ASP A 48 4.72 7.71 9.21
CA ASP A 48 5.99 7.93 9.88
C ASP A 48 6.30 6.73 10.77
N SER A 49 7.56 6.30 10.73
CA SER A 49 8.11 5.26 11.58
C SER A 49 9.50 5.66 12.01
N SER A 50 9.78 5.47 13.29
CA SER A 50 11.09 5.72 13.88
C SER A 50 11.72 4.43 14.38
N TRP A 51 13.03 4.37 14.34
CA TRP A 51 13.81 3.23 14.83
C TRP A 51 15.18 3.71 15.30
N TYR A 52 15.78 3.01 16.26
CA TYR A 52 17.08 3.39 16.81
C TYR A 52 18.21 2.71 16.04
N HIS A 53 19.16 3.50 15.52
CA HIS A 53 20.43 3.03 14.95
C HIS A 53 21.55 3.26 15.96
N HIS A 54 22.39 2.24 16.19
CA HIS A 54 23.41 2.29 17.25
C HIS A 54 24.40 3.46 17.10
N GLU A 55 24.82 3.76 15.88
CA GLU A 55 25.80 4.83 15.61
C GLU A 55 25.15 6.19 15.30
N LEU A 56 23.92 6.18 14.79
CA LEU A 56 23.27 7.38 14.23
C LEU A 56 22.08 7.85 15.09
N GLY A 57 21.86 7.20 16.23
CA GLY A 57 20.76 7.48 17.14
C GLY A 57 19.39 7.21 16.51
N MET A 58 18.40 8.02 16.92
CA MET A 58 17.01 7.88 16.46
C MET A 58 16.88 8.27 14.99
N GLN A 59 16.39 7.33 14.17
CA GLN A 59 16.15 7.50 12.75
C GLN A 59 14.65 7.58 12.47
N TYR A 60 14.28 8.30 11.41
CA TYR A 60 12.91 8.53 11.01
C TYR A 60 12.73 8.16 9.54
N SER A 61 11.57 7.60 9.21
CA SER A 61 11.26 7.15 7.87
C SER A 61 9.79 7.34 7.57
N GLN A 62 9.49 7.71 6.33
CA GLN A 62 8.13 7.84 5.84
C GLN A 62 7.85 6.81 4.76
N SER A 63 6.64 6.27 4.79
CA SER A 63 6.19 5.27 3.84
C SER A 63 4.73 5.48 3.44
N THR A 64 4.40 5.19 2.19
CA THR A 64 3.00 5.16 1.75
C THR A 64 2.32 3.89 2.24
N TRP A 65 1.14 4.07 2.84
CA TRP A 65 0.23 2.99 3.23
C TRP A 65 -1.12 3.19 2.57
N VAL A 66 -1.80 2.08 2.33
CA VAL A 66 -3.11 2.02 1.72
C VAL A 66 -4.15 1.77 2.81
N ARG A 67 -5.12 2.68 2.92
CA ARG A 67 -6.27 2.54 3.82
C ARG A 67 -7.20 1.45 3.29
N GLN A 68 -8.10 0.96 4.13
CA GLN A 68 -9.06 -0.07 3.71
C GLN A 68 -9.91 0.39 2.50
N ALA A 69 -10.41 1.63 2.52
CA ALA A 69 -11.15 2.23 1.40
C ALA A 69 -10.28 2.37 0.14
N GLY A 70 -8.98 2.59 0.31
CA GLY A 70 -8.03 2.73 -0.78
C GLY A 70 -7.72 1.46 -1.54
N VAL A 71 -8.09 0.27 -1.04
CA VAL A 71 -7.79 -0.99 -1.73
C VAL A 71 -8.61 -1.11 -3.02
N ARG A 72 -9.93 -0.86 -2.96
CA ARG A 72 -10.79 -0.91 -4.15
C ARG A 72 -10.42 0.21 -5.13
N TRP A 73 -10.32 1.44 -4.62
CA TRP A 73 -9.93 2.60 -5.41
C TRP A 73 -8.59 2.38 -6.14
N LEU A 74 -7.58 1.84 -5.45
CA LEU A 74 -6.28 1.59 -6.06
C LEU A 74 -6.36 0.52 -7.15
N ALA A 75 -7.17 -0.50 -6.97
CA ALA A 75 -7.40 -1.50 -8.02
C ALA A 75 -7.99 -0.86 -9.28
N GLU A 76 -8.97 0.04 -9.13
CA GLU A 76 -9.58 0.77 -10.24
C GLU A 76 -8.57 1.69 -10.95
N GLN A 77 -7.77 2.45 -10.20
CA GLN A 77 -6.73 3.33 -10.76
C GLN A 77 -5.68 2.55 -11.57
N LEU A 78 -5.35 1.35 -11.11
CA LEU A 78 -4.30 0.51 -11.70
C LEU A 78 -4.84 -0.50 -12.73
N GLY A 79 -6.16 -0.61 -12.90
CA GLY A 79 -6.78 -1.62 -13.76
C GLY A 79 -6.55 -3.06 -13.27
N LEU A 80 -6.43 -3.25 -11.94
CA LEU A 80 -6.21 -4.55 -11.32
C LEU A 80 -7.54 -5.18 -10.88
N GLY A 81 -7.65 -6.50 -11.02
CA GLY A 81 -8.73 -7.25 -10.39
C GLY A 81 -8.56 -7.29 -8.87
N LEU A 82 -9.68 -7.25 -8.14
CA LEU A 82 -9.63 -7.66 -6.73
C LEU A 82 -9.53 -9.18 -6.65
N PRO A 83 -8.75 -9.73 -5.70
CA PRO A 83 -8.76 -11.16 -5.48
C PRO A 83 -10.20 -11.59 -5.14
N SER A 84 -10.70 -12.62 -5.82
CA SER A 84 -11.90 -13.32 -5.34
C SER A 84 -11.64 -13.77 -3.92
N ILE A 85 -12.58 -13.50 -3.02
CA ILE A 85 -12.54 -13.98 -1.64
C ILE A 85 -12.26 -15.49 -1.73
N PRO A 86 -11.19 -16.01 -1.08
CA PRO A 86 -10.96 -17.45 -1.09
C PRO A 86 -12.22 -18.10 -0.50
N ALA A 87 -12.79 -19.08 -1.21
CA ALA A 87 -13.88 -19.89 -0.68
C ALA A 87 -13.42 -20.40 0.70
N ASP A 88 -14.18 -20.07 1.73
CA ASP A 88 -13.92 -20.48 3.11
C ASP A 88 -14.08 -22.01 3.16
N HIS A 89 -12.99 -22.75 2.98
CA HIS A 89 -12.93 -24.20 3.20
C HIS A 89 -12.90 -24.50 4.71
N ARG A 90 -13.85 -23.95 5.46
CA ARG A 90 -14.16 -24.49 6.79
C ARG A 90 -14.97 -25.75 6.56
N ASP A 91 -14.23 -26.84 6.34
CA ASP A 91 -14.73 -28.19 6.53
C ASP A 91 -15.16 -28.29 8.01
N VAL A 92 -16.45 -28.09 8.25
CA VAL A 92 -17.11 -28.34 9.52
C VAL A 92 -17.21 -29.86 9.66
N ALA A 93 -16.29 -30.44 10.42
CA ALA A 93 -16.35 -31.81 10.91
C ALA A 93 -17.11 -31.89 12.24
#